data_AF-A0A9R1MRE2-F1
#
_entry.id   AF-A0A9R1MRE2-F1
#
_cell.length_a   1.000
_cell.length_b   1.000
_cell.length_c   1.000
_cell.angle_alpha   90.00
_cell.angle_beta   90.00
_cell.angle_gamma   90.00
#
_symmetry.space_group_name_H-M   'P 1'
#
loop_
_entity.id
_entity.type
_entity.pdbx_description
1 polymer ?
#
loop_
_entity_poly.entity_id
_entity_poly.type
_entity_poly.pdbx_seq_one_letter_code
_entity_poly.pdbx_strand_id
1 'polypeptide(L)'
;MAFMRSSSSSMALALLPLLVAAAFFIPSMASSASGTLDHGLDGEALLMLGRFHGWMAAHGRSYATVEEKLRRFEVYRSNMEFIEAANRDSRMTYSLGETPFTDLTHDEFMAMFSSNESSWESEETTVITTRAGPVYEGTGAVQEPPRRTNLNLTAVVPPSVDWREKGVVTAAKYQGDSCSSCWAFTSVATMESAQAISTGRSPPVLSEQQLVDCRINGCGNSWMDKAFEWVIQNGGITTEAAYPYTGKVGTCQRAKPVAVRIRGYKKVTPSGNEAALMEAVAQQPVAASFDYSDPCFQHYIRGVYNAGCSRSGVYTKGACGTTQNHALALVGYGTKPDGTKYWIEYVAC
;
A
#
# COMPACT_ATOMS: atom_id res chain seq x y z
N MET A 1 38.23 -20.32 70.78
CA MET A 1 36.77 -20.60 70.73
C MET A 1 36.57 -21.74 69.74
N ALA A 2 36.90 -23.00 70.06
CA ALA A 2 36.13 -23.98 70.85
C ALA A 2 34.70 -24.15 70.30
N PHE A 3 34.42 -25.09 69.38
CA PHE A 3 34.25 -26.55 69.48
C PHE A 3 32.79 -27.02 69.76
N MET A 4 32.30 -27.87 68.84
CA MET A 4 31.50 -29.09 69.04
C MET A 4 30.04 -29.08 69.52
N ARG A 5 29.21 -29.75 68.69
CA ARG A 5 28.25 -30.85 68.99
C ARG A 5 27.47 -30.83 70.31
N SER A 6 26.16 -31.11 70.22
CA SER A 6 25.56 -32.23 70.96
C SER A 6 24.17 -32.61 70.42
N SER A 7 23.97 -33.91 70.21
CA SER A 7 22.68 -34.62 70.15
C SER A 7 21.98 -34.56 71.52
N SER A 8 20.73 -34.96 71.75
CA SER A 8 20.29 -36.38 71.81
C SER A 8 18.81 -36.48 72.27
N SER A 9 18.14 -37.54 71.79
CA SER A 9 17.15 -38.42 72.46
C SER A 9 15.77 -37.86 72.87
N SER A 10 14.69 -38.30 72.22
CA SER A 10 13.92 -39.56 72.43
C SER A 10 13.19 -39.65 73.76
N MET A 11 11.84 -39.65 73.72
CA MET A 11 11.04 -40.66 74.42
C MET A 11 9.62 -40.74 73.87
N ALA A 12 9.25 -41.96 73.50
CA ALA A 12 7.94 -42.38 73.02
C ALA A 12 6.94 -42.53 74.18
N LEU A 13 5.65 -42.38 73.88
CA LEU A 13 4.63 -43.19 74.54
C LEU A 13 3.54 -43.56 73.53
N ALA A 14 3.50 -44.86 73.26
CA ALA A 14 2.48 -45.55 72.50
C ALA A 14 1.23 -45.77 73.34
N LEU A 15 0.05 -45.64 72.73
CA LEU A 15 -1.13 -46.40 73.10
C LEU A 15 -1.78 -46.95 71.81
N LEU A 16 -1.99 -48.26 71.84
CA LEU A 16 -2.41 -49.19 70.78
C LEU A 16 -3.96 -49.40 70.85
N PRO A 17 -4.58 -50.22 69.98
CA PRO A 17 -5.62 -49.83 69.03
C PRO A 17 -7.05 -50.27 69.44
N LEU A 18 -8.07 -49.82 68.72
CA LEU A 18 -9.37 -50.50 68.67
C LEU A 18 -9.85 -50.60 67.22
N LEU A 19 -9.81 -51.84 66.73
CA LEU A 19 -10.36 -52.34 65.49
C LEU A 19 -11.89 -52.25 65.49
N VAL A 20 -12.47 -51.67 64.43
CA VAL A 20 -13.72 -52.19 63.84
C VAL A 20 -13.64 -52.05 62.32
N ALA A 21 -13.74 -53.18 61.63
CA ALA A 21 -13.88 -53.27 60.19
C ALA A 21 -15.36 -53.31 59.81
N ALA A 22 -15.76 -52.61 58.73
CA ALA A 22 -16.65 -53.12 57.67
C ALA A 22 -16.95 -52.02 56.63
N ALA A 23 -16.98 -52.44 55.36
CA ALA A 23 -17.08 -51.65 54.14
C ALA A 23 -18.44 -50.95 53.94
N PHE A 24 -18.47 -49.88 53.11
CA PHE A 24 -19.12 -49.85 51.79
C PHE A 24 -19.22 -48.42 51.20
N PHE A 25 -18.80 -48.29 49.92
CA PHE A 25 -19.08 -47.26 48.91
C PHE A 25 -18.77 -45.77 49.18
N ILE A 26 -17.75 -45.24 48.48
CA ILE A 26 -17.62 -43.81 48.12
C ILE A 26 -17.32 -43.72 46.60
N PRO A 27 -17.99 -42.85 45.82
CA PRO A 27 -17.81 -42.80 44.37
C PRO A 27 -16.51 -42.13 43.94
N SER A 28 -16.03 -42.60 42.79
CA SER A 28 -14.88 -42.12 42.02
C SER A 28 -14.95 -40.62 41.71
N MET A 29 -13.86 -39.90 42.04
CA MET A 29 -13.40 -38.72 41.32
C MET A 29 -11.87 -38.82 41.20
N ALA A 30 -11.42 -39.58 40.21
CA ALA A 30 -10.03 -39.53 39.77
C ALA A 30 -9.82 -38.25 38.95
N SER A 31 -9.29 -37.20 39.59
CA SER A 31 -8.57 -36.16 38.86
C SER A 31 -7.19 -36.72 38.55
N SER A 32 -7.01 -37.22 37.33
CA SER A 32 -5.69 -37.58 36.82
C SER A 32 -5.10 -36.38 36.09
N ALA A 33 -4.13 -35.75 36.73
CA ALA A 33 -3.15 -34.97 36.02
C ALA A 33 -2.29 -35.93 35.19
N SER A 34 -2.43 -35.85 33.87
CA SER A 34 -1.42 -36.32 32.92
C SER A 34 -1.31 -35.25 31.84
N GLY A 35 -0.26 -34.44 31.96
CA GLY A 35 0.16 -33.56 30.90
C GLY A 35 0.66 -34.40 29.73
N THR A 36 -0.16 -34.48 28.69
CA THR A 36 0.29 -34.78 27.33
C THR A 36 0.45 -33.46 26.60
N LEU A 37 1.67 -33.18 26.16
CA LEU A 37 1.94 -32.18 25.13
C LEU A 37 1.26 -32.64 23.83
N ASP A 38 0.02 -32.21 23.64
CA ASP A 38 -0.65 -32.23 22.35
C ASP A 38 -0.92 -30.77 21.95
N HIS A 39 0.09 -30.13 21.40
CA HIS A 39 -0.08 -28.93 20.58
C HIS A 39 -0.15 -29.36 19.11
N GLY A 40 -1.11 -30.22 18.78
CA GLY A 40 -1.64 -30.24 17.42
C GLY A 40 -2.13 -28.84 17.08
N LEU A 41 -1.68 -28.29 15.95
CA LEU A 41 -2.25 -27.07 15.38
C LEU A 41 -3.78 -27.24 15.36
N ASP A 42 -4.51 -26.27 15.92
CA ASP A 42 -5.97 -26.30 15.86
C ASP A 42 -6.43 -26.40 14.39
N GLY A 43 -7.63 -26.95 14.17
CA GLY A 43 -8.12 -27.19 12.80
C GLY A 43 -8.17 -25.92 11.95
N GLU A 44 -8.35 -24.76 12.58
CA GLU A 44 -8.32 -23.45 11.93
C GLU A 44 -6.90 -23.06 11.47
N ALA A 45 -5.88 -23.29 12.30
CA ALA A 45 -4.48 -23.06 11.96
C ALA A 45 -4.02 -23.95 10.81
N LEU A 46 -4.47 -25.20 10.75
CA LEU A 46 -4.19 -26.09 9.61
C LEU A 46 -4.82 -25.60 8.30
N LEU A 47 -6.07 -25.11 8.36
CA LEU A 47 -6.74 -24.51 7.20
C LEU A 47 -6.01 -23.23 6.75
N MET A 48 -5.64 -22.37 7.69
CA MET A 48 -4.89 -21.14 7.40
C MET A 48 -3.51 -21.42 6.83
N LEU A 49 -2.82 -22.46 7.31
CA LEU A 49 -1.53 -22.88 6.76
C LEU A 49 -1.67 -23.39 5.32
N GLY A 50 -2.74 -24.14 5.02
CA GLY A 50 -3.09 -24.55 3.67
C GLY A 50 -3.33 -23.35 2.75
N ARG A 51 -4.10 -22.36 3.23
CA ARG A 51 -4.37 -21.10 2.51
C ARG A 51 -3.07 -20.32 2.25
N PHE A 52 -2.21 -20.20 3.25
CA PHE A 52 -0.91 -19.53 3.13
C PHE A 52 -0.02 -20.20 2.07
N HIS A 53 0.05 -21.54 2.04
CA HIS A 53 0.79 -22.24 0.99
C HIS A 53 0.20 -22.01 -0.41
N GLY A 54 -1.12 -21.96 -0.53
CA GLY A 54 -1.79 -21.61 -1.79
C GLY A 54 -1.45 -20.20 -2.26
N TRP A 55 -1.51 -19.23 -1.34
CA TRP A 55 -1.11 -17.85 -1.57
C TRP A 55 0.37 -17.74 -1.98
N MET A 56 1.28 -18.43 -1.27
CA MET A 56 2.70 -18.46 -1.62
C MET A 56 2.92 -18.96 -3.05
N ALA A 57 2.24 -20.04 -3.45
CA ALA A 57 2.33 -20.57 -4.80
C ALA A 57 1.80 -19.58 -5.86
N ALA A 58 0.66 -18.93 -5.57
CA ALA A 58 0.05 -17.95 -6.48
C ALA A 58 0.91 -16.69 -6.68
N HIS A 59 1.68 -16.29 -5.66
CA HIS A 59 2.52 -15.10 -5.68
C HIS A 59 4.02 -15.39 -5.85
N GLY A 60 4.41 -16.65 -6.10
CA GLY A 60 5.81 -17.05 -6.27
C GLY A 60 6.68 -16.81 -5.03
N ARG A 61 6.10 -16.83 -3.82
CA ARG A 61 6.78 -16.54 -2.57
C ARG A 61 7.52 -17.77 -2.04
N SER A 62 8.75 -17.54 -1.56
CA SER A 62 9.58 -18.53 -0.88
C SER A 62 10.40 -17.84 0.20
N TYR A 63 10.78 -18.58 1.24
CA TYR A 63 11.53 -18.05 2.38
C TYR A 63 12.78 -18.90 2.62
N ALA A 64 13.88 -18.24 2.95
CA ALA A 64 15.20 -18.87 3.09
C ALA A 64 15.28 -19.83 4.29
N THR A 65 14.51 -19.56 5.35
CA THR A 65 14.55 -20.29 6.62
C THR A 65 13.14 -20.65 7.08
N VAL A 66 13.03 -21.71 7.88
CA VAL A 66 11.75 -22.12 8.49
C VAL A 66 11.24 -21.05 9.45
N GLU A 67 12.14 -20.43 10.20
CA GLU A 67 11.84 -19.36 11.16
C GLU A 67 11.17 -18.17 10.46
N GLU A 68 11.75 -17.70 9.35
CA GLU A 68 11.14 -16.64 8.53
C GLU A 68 9.79 -17.07 7.95
N LYS A 69 9.67 -18.32 7.45
CA LYS A 69 8.38 -18.82 6.95
C LYS A 69 7.30 -18.83 8.03
N LEU A 70 7.64 -19.21 9.26
CA LEU A 70 6.71 -19.21 10.40
C LEU A 70 6.30 -17.78 10.77
N ARG A 71 7.25 -16.85 10.84
CA ARG A 71 6.96 -15.43 11.06
C ARG A 71 6.01 -14.88 9.99
N ARG A 72 6.28 -15.17 8.72
CA ARG A 72 5.47 -14.72 7.58
C ARG A 72 4.08 -15.34 7.59
N PHE A 73 3.96 -16.58 8.01
CA PHE A 73 2.67 -17.23 8.24
C PHE A 73 1.85 -16.53 9.33
N GLU A 74 2.46 -16.16 10.46
CA GLU A 74 1.78 -15.43 11.53
C GLU A 74 1.27 -14.06 11.08
N VAL A 75 2.09 -13.32 10.33
CA VAL A 75 1.70 -12.03 9.74
C VAL A 75 0.56 -12.23 8.73
N TYR A 76 0.70 -13.20 7.83
CA TYR A 76 -0.34 -13.55 6.87
C TYR A 76 -1.67 -13.86 7.56
N ARG A 77 -1.65 -14.69 8.62
CA ARG A 77 -2.85 -15.02 9.39
C ARG A 77 -3.49 -13.77 9.99
N SER A 78 -2.69 -12.92 10.65
CA SER A 78 -3.20 -11.67 11.24
C SER A 78 -3.82 -10.73 10.21
N ASN A 79 -3.19 -10.58 9.04
CA ASN A 79 -3.73 -9.78 7.94
C ASN A 79 -5.02 -10.39 7.37
N MET A 80 -5.13 -11.72 7.32
CA MET A 80 -6.36 -12.37 6.87
C MET A 80 -7.53 -12.17 7.83
N GLU A 81 -7.29 -12.25 9.14
CA GLU A 81 -8.28 -11.92 10.16
C GLU A 81 -8.74 -10.45 10.02
N PHE A 82 -7.81 -9.53 9.77
CA PHE A 82 -8.11 -8.13 9.50
C PHE A 82 -8.99 -7.95 8.25
N ILE A 83 -8.60 -8.56 7.12
CA ILE A 83 -9.33 -8.52 5.85
C ILE A 83 -10.77 -9.03 6.04
N GLU A 84 -10.94 -10.17 6.71
CA GLU A 84 -12.24 -10.79 6.91
C GLU A 84 -13.12 -10.03 7.91
N ALA A 85 -12.52 -9.42 8.94
CA ALA A 85 -13.25 -8.55 9.86
C ALA A 85 -13.72 -7.28 9.16
N ALA A 86 -12.85 -6.64 8.37
CA ALA A 86 -13.21 -5.44 7.61
C ALA A 86 -14.33 -5.73 6.60
N ASN A 87 -14.22 -6.80 5.82
CA ASN A 87 -15.23 -7.17 4.82
C ASN A 87 -16.60 -7.56 5.43
N ARG A 88 -16.67 -7.90 6.73
CA ARG A 88 -17.93 -8.14 7.45
C ARG A 88 -18.65 -6.86 7.86
N ASP A 89 -17.97 -5.72 7.86
CA ASP A 89 -18.57 -4.43 8.22
C ASP A 89 -19.35 -3.85 7.03
N SER A 90 -20.67 -3.75 7.18
CA SER A 90 -21.59 -3.27 6.13
C SER A 90 -21.38 -1.82 5.73
N ARG A 91 -20.56 -1.06 6.46
CA ARG A 91 -20.20 0.33 6.14
C ARG A 91 -19.06 0.42 5.13
N MET A 92 -18.33 -0.66 4.87
CA MET A 92 -17.28 -0.70 3.86
C MET A 92 -17.86 -0.51 2.45
N THR A 93 -17.23 0.36 1.65
CA THR A 93 -17.66 0.65 0.26
C THR A 93 -16.74 0.05 -0.81
N TYR A 94 -15.70 -0.63 -0.35
CA TYR A 94 -14.71 -1.37 -1.13
C TYR A 94 -14.40 -2.68 -0.40
N SER A 95 -13.81 -3.64 -1.11
CA SER A 95 -13.45 -4.93 -0.55
C SER A 95 -11.94 -5.02 -0.36
N LEU A 96 -11.54 -5.62 0.76
CA LEU A 96 -10.18 -6.06 0.99
C LEU A 96 -9.98 -7.51 0.50
N GLY A 97 -8.75 -7.89 0.21
CA GLY A 97 -8.41 -9.25 -0.20
C GLY A 97 -6.92 -9.56 -0.05
N GLU A 98 -6.56 -10.79 -0.38
CA GLU A 98 -5.16 -11.20 -0.48
C GLU A 98 -4.48 -10.42 -1.61
N THR A 99 -3.33 -9.83 -1.28
CA THR A 99 -2.44 -9.12 -2.20
C THR A 99 -1.05 -9.74 -2.13
N PRO A 100 -0.12 -9.41 -3.05
CA PRO A 100 1.27 -9.83 -2.93
C PRO A 100 1.96 -9.37 -1.64
N PHE A 101 1.33 -8.49 -0.87
CA PHE A 101 1.84 -7.87 0.36
C PHE A 101 1.20 -8.44 1.63
N THR A 102 0.37 -9.47 1.54
CA THR A 102 -0.38 -10.01 2.69
C THR A 102 0.51 -10.66 3.75
N ASP A 103 1.75 -11.03 3.44
CA ASP A 103 2.73 -11.53 4.41
C ASP A 103 3.62 -10.43 5.03
N LEU A 104 3.35 -9.16 4.74
CA LEU A 104 4.06 -8.01 5.31
C LEU A 104 3.23 -7.37 6.42
N THR A 105 3.89 -6.94 7.50
CA THR A 105 3.24 -6.01 8.45
C THR A 105 3.03 -4.67 7.76
N HIS A 106 2.13 -3.84 8.28
CA HIS A 106 1.94 -2.50 7.73
C HIS A 106 3.22 -1.66 7.79
N ASP A 107 3.99 -1.77 8.88
CA ASP A 107 5.27 -1.06 9.00
C ASP A 107 6.30 -1.54 7.97
N GLU A 108 6.36 -2.85 7.70
CA GLU A 108 7.22 -3.40 6.63
C GLU A 108 6.76 -2.90 5.26
N PHE A 109 5.45 -2.93 4.98
CA PHE A 109 4.87 -2.40 3.75
C PHE A 109 5.22 -0.92 3.55
N MET A 110 5.03 -0.10 4.58
CA MET A 110 5.37 1.32 4.51
C MET A 110 6.87 1.55 4.33
N ALA A 111 7.73 0.78 5.01
CA ALA A 111 9.17 0.90 4.84
C ALA A 111 9.66 0.54 3.43
N MET A 112 8.94 -0.35 2.73
CA MET A 112 9.31 -0.85 1.40
C MET A 112 8.71 -0.04 0.25
N PHE A 113 7.45 0.40 0.37
CA PHE A 113 6.68 0.98 -0.75
C PHE A 113 6.31 2.46 -0.56
N SER A 114 6.52 3.01 0.63
CA SER A 114 6.31 4.43 0.90
C SER A 114 7.60 5.23 0.72
N SER A 115 7.43 6.52 0.48
CA SER A 115 8.50 7.50 0.36
C SER A 115 8.72 8.17 1.74
N ASN A 116 9.95 8.14 2.29
CA ASN A 116 10.27 8.69 3.63
C ASN A 116 10.02 10.22 3.77
N GLU A 117 9.12 10.63 4.69
CA GLU A 117 8.72 12.03 4.96
C GLU A 117 9.87 13.04 5.07
N SER A 118 11.05 12.64 5.51
CA SER A 118 12.14 13.57 5.88
C SER A 118 12.88 14.22 4.70
N SER A 119 12.56 13.88 3.44
CA SER A 119 13.28 14.38 2.25
C SER A 119 12.45 15.26 1.31
N TRP A 120 11.22 15.61 1.70
CA TRP A 120 10.39 16.56 0.97
C TRP A 120 10.91 17.99 1.22
N GLU A 121 11.95 18.39 0.50
CA GLU A 121 12.43 19.78 0.50
C GLU A 121 11.27 20.69 0.05
N SER A 122 10.89 21.61 0.93
CA SER A 122 9.71 22.43 0.82
C SER A 122 9.87 23.53 -0.23
N GLU A 123 9.49 23.24 -1.47
CA GLU A 123 9.08 24.27 -2.43
C GLU A 123 7.69 23.91 -2.96
N GLU A 124 6.68 24.60 -2.42
CA GLU A 124 5.26 24.54 -2.78
C GLU A 124 4.70 23.14 -3.11
N THR A 125 4.52 22.35 -2.04
CA THR A 125 3.80 21.08 -2.08
C THR A 125 2.33 21.31 -2.47
N THR A 126 1.97 20.92 -3.69
CA THR A 126 0.58 20.98 -4.17
C THR A 126 -0.18 19.73 -3.75
N VAL A 127 -0.86 19.78 -2.61
CA VAL A 127 -1.71 18.70 -2.12
C VAL A 127 -2.99 18.60 -2.95
N ILE A 128 -3.28 17.41 -3.49
CA ILE A 128 -4.63 17.01 -3.91
C ILE A 128 -5.15 16.10 -2.80
N THR A 129 -5.93 16.64 -1.87
CA THR A 129 -6.73 15.80 -0.98
C THR A 129 -8.06 15.53 -1.68
N THR A 130 -8.29 14.30 -2.13
CA THR A 130 -9.67 13.85 -2.34
C THR A 130 -10.29 13.69 -0.95
N ARG A 131 -10.96 14.72 -0.43
CA ARG A 131 -11.90 14.50 0.68
C ARG A 131 -13.03 13.66 0.10
N ALA A 132 -12.95 12.34 0.21
CA ALA A 132 -14.06 11.44 -0.06
C ALA A 132 -15.16 11.70 0.99
N GLY A 133 -15.97 12.72 0.75
CA GLY A 133 -17.05 13.22 1.58
C GLY A 133 -17.94 14.15 0.76
N PRO A 134 -19.18 14.43 1.22
CA PRO A 134 -20.16 15.13 0.41
C PRO A 134 -19.60 16.46 -0.11
N VAL A 135 -19.73 16.67 -1.43
CA VAL A 135 -19.54 17.96 -2.07
C VAL A 135 -20.58 18.90 -1.45
N TYR A 136 -20.16 19.72 -0.48
CA TYR A 136 -21.01 20.78 0.00
C TYR A 136 -21.13 21.82 -1.12
N GLU A 137 -22.33 21.92 -1.70
CA GLU A 137 -22.74 23.11 -2.44
C GLU A 137 -22.55 24.32 -1.52
N GLY A 138 -21.74 25.27 -1.99
CA GLY A 138 -21.21 26.35 -1.17
C GLY A 138 -22.29 27.26 -0.58
N THR A 139 -22.21 27.49 0.72
CA THR A 139 -22.71 28.73 1.34
C THR A 139 -21.61 29.30 2.23
N GLY A 140 -20.69 30.05 1.60
CA GLY A 140 -19.63 30.75 2.31
C GLY A 140 -18.99 31.77 1.38
N ALA A 141 -19.36 33.04 1.53
CA ALA A 141 -18.92 34.14 0.70
C ALA A 141 -17.38 34.27 0.71
N VAL A 142 -16.77 34.06 -0.46
CA VAL A 142 -15.40 34.50 -0.76
C VAL A 142 -15.52 35.66 -1.74
N GLN A 143 -14.92 36.79 -1.37
CA GLN A 143 -14.83 38.00 -2.20
C GLN A 143 -14.31 37.67 -3.60
N GLU A 144 -15.00 38.18 -4.62
CA GLU A 144 -14.65 37.97 -6.03
C GLU A 144 -13.25 38.49 -6.37
N PRO A 145 -12.41 37.72 -7.10
CA PRO A 145 -11.28 38.26 -7.84
C PRO A 145 -11.75 38.86 -9.18
N PRO A 146 -10.99 39.80 -9.78
CA PRO A 146 -11.48 40.61 -10.89
C PRO A 146 -11.73 39.76 -12.14
N ARG A 147 -12.96 39.87 -12.67
CA ARG A 147 -13.34 39.44 -14.02
C ARG A 147 -12.35 39.99 -15.05
N ARG A 148 -11.64 39.09 -15.74
CA ARG A 148 -11.49 39.04 -17.21
C ARG A 148 -10.49 37.95 -17.61
N THR A 149 -11.02 36.79 -17.99
CA THR A 149 -10.62 36.10 -19.22
C THR A 149 -11.88 35.41 -19.73
N ASN A 150 -12.21 35.61 -21.00
CA ASN A 150 -13.29 34.90 -21.67
C ASN A 150 -12.98 33.39 -21.61
N LEU A 151 -13.56 32.70 -20.63
CA LEU A 151 -13.56 31.25 -20.56
C LEU A 151 -14.43 30.77 -21.72
N ASN A 152 -13.80 30.21 -22.75
CA ASN A 152 -14.51 29.46 -23.78
C ASN A 152 -15.10 28.21 -23.10
N LEU A 153 -16.34 28.34 -22.63
CA LEU A 153 -17.16 27.29 -22.01
C LEU A 153 -17.67 26.31 -23.08
N THR A 154 -16.80 25.84 -23.97
CA THR A 154 -17.15 25.00 -25.13
C THR A 154 -16.40 23.68 -25.18
N ALA A 155 -15.41 23.44 -24.31
CA ALA A 155 -14.88 22.10 -24.10
C ALA A 155 -15.73 21.39 -23.04
N VAL A 156 -16.71 20.63 -23.49
CA VAL A 156 -17.46 19.72 -22.60
C VAL A 156 -16.49 18.64 -22.14
N VAL A 157 -16.05 18.71 -20.88
CA VAL A 157 -15.26 17.65 -20.24
C VAL A 157 -16.11 16.37 -20.24
N PRO A 158 -15.64 15.25 -20.81
CA PRO A 158 -16.42 14.02 -20.83
C PRO A 158 -16.80 13.59 -19.42
N PRO A 159 -17.99 13.00 -19.20
CA PRO A 159 -18.42 12.55 -17.87
C PRO A 159 -17.60 11.37 -17.33
N SER A 160 -16.88 10.67 -18.21
CA SER A 160 -15.91 9.63 -17.86
C SER A 160 -14.82 9.55 -18.91
N VAL A 161 -13.62 9.20 -18.48
CA VAL A 161 -12.45 8.98 -19.33
C VAL A 161 -11.73 7.75 -18.79
N ASP A 162 -11.35 6.85 -19.69
CA ASP A 162 -10.44 5.75 -19.41
C ASP A 162 -9.40 5.64 -20.53
N TRP A 163 -8.17 6.08 -20.27
CA TRP A 163 -7.10 6.06 -21.25
C TRP A 163 -6.62 4.63 -21.57
N ARG A 164 -6.94 3.64 -20.74
CA ARG A 164 -6.63 2.23 -21.01
C ARG A 164 -7.41 1.73 -22.21
N GLU A 165 -8.68 2.13 -22.33
CA GLU A 165 -9.54 1.80 -23.49
C GLU A 165 -9.06 2.43 -24.80
N LYS A 166 -8.23 3.48 -24.71
CA LYS A 166 -7.59 4.12 -25.88
C LYS A 166 -6.28 3.46 -26.29
N GLY A 167 -5.80 2.44 -25.55
CA GLY A 167 -4.56 1.74 -25.85
C GLY A 167 -3.30 2.60 -25.68
N VAL A 168 -3.38 3.68 -24.89
CA VAL A 168 -2.25 4.61 -24.66
C VAL A 168 -1.59 4.40 -23.29
N VAL A 169 -2.04 3.42 -22.51
CA VAL A 169 -1.46 3.06 -21.22
C VAL A 169 -0.75 1.72 -21.36
N THR A 170 0.49 1.62 -20.90
CA THR A 170 1.30 0.39 -20.97
C THR A 170 0.79 -0.71 -20.02
N ALA A 171 1.48 -1.85 -19.95
CA ALA A 171 1.24 -2.83 -18.88
C ALA A 171 1.78 -2.31 -17.54
N ALA A 172 1.08 -2.62 -16.44
CA ALA A 172 1.52 -2.24 -15.10
C ALA A 172 2.91 -2.83 -14.80
N LYS A 173 3.79 -2.02 -14.24
CA LYS A 173 5.18 -2.39 -13.90
C LYS A 173 5.35 -2.38 -12.38
N TYR A 174 6.27 -3.17 -11.85
CA TYR A 174 6.51 -3.32 -10.41
C TYR A 174 7.80 -2.59 -10.01
N GLN A 175 7.74 -1.70 -9.00
CA GLN A 175 8.91 -0.89 -8.60
C GLN A 175 9.91 -1.64 -7.71
N GLY A 176 9.52 -2.79 -7.18
CA GLY A 176 10.39 -3.60 -6.33
C GLY A 176 10.39 -3.16 -4.87
N ASP A 177 10.96 -4.04 -4.04
CA ASP A 177 10.90 -4.04 -2.58
C ASP A 177 11.96 -3.14 -1.89
N SER A 178 12.88 -2.55 -2.65
CA SER A 178 14.11 -1.95 -2.10
C SER A 178 14.46 -0.56 -2.64
N CYS A 179 13.58 0.02 -3.46
CA CYS A 179 13.79 1.30 -4.10
C CYS A 179 12.51 2.13 -4.09
N SER A 180 12.54 3.29 -3.43
CA SER A 180 11.41 4.24 -3.42
C SER A 180 11.39 5.04 -4.73
N SER A 181 11.11 4.37 -5.83
CA SER A 181 11.15 4.93 -7.20
C SER A 181 9.77 5.22 -7.79
N CYS A 182 8.69 5.22 -7.00
CA CYS A 182 7.33 5.50 -7.47
C CYS A 182 7.27 6.77 -8.36
N TRP A 183 8.01 7.82 -7.98
CA TRP A 183 8.17 9.06 -8.73
C TRP A 183 8.66 8.84 -10.18
N ALA A 184 9.59 7.91 -10.38
CA ALA A 184 10.14 7.60 -11.70
C ALA A 184 9.12 6.82 -12.54
N PHE A 185 8.48 5.82 -11.94
CA PHE A 185 7.42 5.03 -12.58
C PHE A 185 6.23 5.90 -13.00
N THR A 186 5.75 6.78 -12.12
CA THR A 186 4.68 7.73 -12.44
C THR A 186 5.07 8.68 -13.57
N SER A 187 6.29 9.23 -13.53
CA SER A 187 6.78 10.14 -14.56
C SER A 187 6.90 9.44 -15.90
N VAL A 188 7.42 8.22 -15.92
CA VAL A 188 7.52 7.40 -17.13
C VAL A 188 6.14 7.08 -17.68
N ALA A 189 5.22 6.54 -16.88
CA ALA A 189 3.88 6.17 -17.33
C ALA A 189 3.14 7.34 -18.00
N THR A 190 3.25 8.54 -17.42
CA THR A 190 2.62 9.75 -17.99
C THR A 190 3.30 10.22 -19.27
N MET A 191 4.62 10.11 -19.41
CA MET A 191 5.35 10.39 -20.65
C MET A 191 5.04 9.38 -21.76
N GLU A 192 4.95 8.09 -21.43
CA GLU A 192 4.59 7.02 -22.37
C GLU A 192 3.20 7.29 -22.98
N SER A 193 2.21 7.59 -22.13
CA SER A 193 0.87 7.92 -22.58
C SER A 193 0.81 9.23 -23.36
N ALA A 194 1.48 10.29 -22.91
CA ALA A 194 1.52 11.56 -23.64
C ALA A 194 2.12 11.41 -25.04
N GLN A 195 3.18 10.58 -25.17
CA GLN A 195 3.78 10.27 -26.48
C GLN A 195 2.83 9.48 -27.38
N ALA A 196 2.13 8.48 -26.85
CA ALA A 196 1.14 7.70 -27.59
C ALA A 196 0.01 8.58 -28.11
N ILE A 197 -0.56 9.43 -27.24
CA ILE A 197 -1.62 10.38 -27.57
C ILE A 197 -1.15 11.36 -28.65
N SER A 198 0.04 11.95 -28.49
CA SER A 198 0.56 12.96 -29.43
C SER A 198 0.89 12.39 -30.81
N THR A 199 1.26 11.11 -30.90
CA THR A 199 1.73 10.50 -32.16
C THR A 199 0.70 9.60 -32.83
N GLY A 200 -0.37 9.22 -32.12
CA GLY A 200 -1.32 8.21 -32.59
C GLY A 200 -0.71 6.81 -32.72
N ARG A 201 0.40 6.54 -32.02
CA ARG A 201 1.11 5.24 -32.02
C ARG A 201 1.00 4.59 -30.66
N SER A 202 1.36 3.30 -30.58
CA SER A 202 1.47 2.59 -29.31
C SER A 202 2.43 3.30 -28.36
N PRO A 203 2.14 3.28 -27.04
CA PRO A 203 3.03 3.86 -26.05
C PRO A 203 4.41 3.19 -26.11
N PRO A 204 5.50 3.97 -26.14
CA PRO A 204 6.83 3.40 -25.96
C PRO A 204 6.96 2.81 -24.55
N VAL A 205 7.90 1.89 -24.36
CA VAL A 205 8.28 1.43 -23.02
C VAL A 205 9.58 2.13 -22.63
N LEU A 206 9.48 3.15 -21.78
CA LEU A 206 10.59 4.01 -21.35
C LEU A 206 11.24 3.48 -20.07
N SER A 207 12.48 3.92 -19.82
CA SER A 207 13.31 3.45 -18.72
C SER A 207 13.11 4.30 -17.46
N GLU A 208 12.53 3.69 -16.43
CA GLU A 208 12.54 4.24 -15.07
C GLU A 208 13.97 4.30 -14.52
N GLN A 209 14.81 3.31 -14.83
CA GLN A 209 16.18 3.22 -14.32
C GLN A 209 17.04 4.41 -14.73
N GLN A 210 16.85 4.95 -15.94
CA GLN A 210 17.60 6.12 -16.37
C GLN A 210 17.31 7.32 -15.46
N LEU A 211 16.05 7.48 -15.01
CA LEU A 211 15.70 8.50 -14.02
C LEU A 211 16.33 8.19 -12.66
N VAL A 212 16.23 6.94 -12.19
CA VAL A 212 16.80 6.48 -10.92
C VAL A 212 18.31 6.71 -10.86
N ASP A 213 19.06 6.39 -11.91
CA ASP A 213 20.52 6.52 -11.89
C ASP A 213 21.00 7.95 -12.09
N CYS A 214 20.29 8.74 -12.90
CA CYS A 214 20.78 10.04 -13.36
C CYS A 214 20.24 11.25 -12.62
N ARG A 215 19.29 11.06 -11.70
CA ARG A 215 18.79 12.10 -10.80
C ARG A 215 19.33 11.88 -9.39
N ILE A 216 19.63 12.99 -8.70
CA ILE A 216 20.32 13.05 -7.40
C ILE A 216 19.72 12.11 -6.34
N ASN A 217 18.41 11.88 -6.36
CA ASN A 217 17.75 11.12 -5.30
C ASN A 217 17.62 9.62 -5.59
N GLY A 218 17.72 9.17 -6.84
CA GLY A 218 17.59 7.76 -7.23
C GLY A 218 16.49 6.96 -6.52
N CYS A 219 16.87 6.01 -5.66
CA CYS A 219 15.95 5.21 -4.85
C CYS A 219 15.43 5.91 -3.59
N GLY A 220 15.79 7.18 -3.39
CA GLY A 220 15.16 8.10 -2.48
C GLY A 220 14.09 8.95 -3.17
N ASN A 221 13.28 9.62 -2.36
CA ASN A 221 12.10 10.32 -2.84
C ASN A 221 12.42 11.45 -3.80
N SER A 222 11.50 11.71 -4.71
CA SER A 222 11.62 12.76 -5.71
C SER A 222 10.24 13.13 -6.22
N TRP A 223 10.17 14.27 -6.90
CA TRP A 223 8.95 14.76 -7.52
C TRP A 223 8.94 14.49 -9.03
N MET A 224 7.75 14.26 -9.57
CA MET A 224 7.53 13.98 -10.99
C MET A 224 7.88 15.20 -11.87
N ASP A 225 7.64 16.43 -11.38
CA ASP A 225 8.04 17.66 -12.09
C ASP A 225 9.56 17.75 -12.30
N LYS A 226 10.34 17.35 -11.29
CA LYS A 226 11.81 17.28 -11.39
C LYS A 226 12.29 16.16 -12.30
N ALA A 227 11.53 15.07 -12.43
CA ALA A 227 11.82 14.04 -13.43
C ALA A 227 11.61 14.60 -14.84
N PHE A 228 10.51 15.31 -15.08
CA PHE A 228 10.25 15.98 -16.36
C PHE A 228 11.33 17.02 -16.69
N GLU A 229 11.71 17.85 -15.72
CA GLU A 229 12.79 18.82 -15.85
C GLU A 229 14.11 18.14 -16.27
N TRP A 230 14.48 17.04 -15.61
CA TRP A 230 15.67 16.28 -15.98
C TRP A 230 15.60 15.74 -17.41
N VAL A 231 14.46 15.18 -17.84
CA VAL A 231 14.30 14.66 -19.21
C VAL A 231 14.47 15.78 -20.25
N ILE A 232 13.97 16.99 -19.97
CA ILE A 232 14.14 18.16 -20.83
C ILE A 232 15.63 18.53 -20.91
N GLN A 233 16.30 18.65 -19.77
CA GLN A 233 17.72 19.03 -19.70
C GLN A 233 18.66 17.99 -20.31
N ASN A 234 18.35 16.70 -20.15
CA ASN A 234 19.10 15.60 -20.75
C ASN A 234 18.89 15.51 -22.27
N GLY A 235 17.92 16.22 -22.83
CA GLY A 235 17.56 16.15 -24.24
C GLY A 235 16.77 14.90 -24.61
N GLY A 236 16.12 14.27 -23.63
CA GLY A 236 15.23 13.11 -23.78
C GLY A 236 15.54 11.94 -22.85
N ILE A 237 14.72 10.90 -22.96
CA ILE A 237 14.79 9.66 -22.18
C ILE A 237 14.83 8.44 -23.11
N THR A 238 15.50 7.37 -22.67
CA THR A 238 15.69 6.11 -23.41
C THR A 238 14.57 5.09 -23.13
N THR A 239 14.54 4.00 -23.90
CA THR A 239 13.64 2.85 -23.68
C THR A 239 14.13 1.95 -22.55
N GLU A 240 13.21 1.24 -21.89
CA GLU A 240 13.50 0.18 -20.90
C GLU A 240 14.48 -0.85 -21.45
N ALA A 241 14.30 -1.30 -22.70
CA ALA A 241 15.20 -2.26 -23.34
C ALA A 241 16.68 -1.79 -23.45
N ALA A 242 16.91 -0.48 -23.50
CA ALA A 242 18.26 0.10 -23.62
C ALA A 242 18.88 0.46 -22.26
N TYR A 243 18.05 0.50 -21.21
CA TYR A 243 18.45 0.78 -19.83
C TYR A 243 17.47 0.10 -18.86
N PRO A 244 17.61 -1.22 -18.65
CA PRO A 244 16.64 -1.99 -17.87
C PRO A 244 16.59 -1.60 -16.40
N TYR A 245 15.41 -1.76 -15.78
CA TYR A 245 15.20 -1.56 -14.35
C TYR A 245 15.90 -2.62 -13.50
N THR A 246 16.56 -2.16 -12.45
CA THR A 246 17.39 -2.97 -11.54
C THR A 246 17.00 -2.79 -10.07
N GLY A 247 16.08 -1.87 -9.75
CA GLY A 247 15.60 -1.66 -8.38
C GLY A 247 16.65 -1.14 -7.41
N LYS A 248 17.71 -0.51 -7.90
CA LYS A 248 18.77 0.10 -7.08
C LYS A 248 19.44 1.23 -7.83
N VAL A 249 20.09 2.14 -7.09
CA VAL A 249 20.89 3.20 -7.72
C VAL A 249 22.15 2.61 -8.36
N GLY A 250 22.30 2.83 -9.65
CA GLY A 250 23.45 2.48 -10.47
C GLY A 250 24.26 3.71 -10.89
N THR A 251 25.19 3.49 -11.81
CA THR A 251 25.97 4.59 -12.41
C THR A 251 25.17 5.22 -13.55
N CYS A 252 24.90 6.53 -13.46
CA CYS A 252 24.20 7.27 -14.51
C CYS A 252 24.85 7.13 -15.89
N GLN A 253 24.08 6.61 -16.85
CA GLN A 253 24.45 6.60 -18.26
C GLN A 253 23.54 7.55 -19.06
N ARG A 254 23.97 8.80 -19.24
CA ARG A 254 23.22 9.81 -20.02
C ARG A 254 23.23 9.55 -21.52
N ALA A 255 24.36 9.08 -22.05
CA ALA A 255 24.57 8.84 -23.47
C ALA A 255 23.87 7.54 -23.93
N LYS A 256 22.55 7.58 -23.98
CA LYS A 256 21.69 6.48 -24.48
C LYS A 256 20.88 6.96 -25.70
N PRO A 257 20.50 6.05 -26.61
CA PRO A 257 19.60 6.39 -27.71
C PRO A 257 18.30 7.02 -27.17
N VAL A 258 17.99 8.24 -27.63
CA VAL A 258 16.80 8.94 -27.14
C VAL A 258 15.55 8.37 -27.80
N ALA A 259 14.61 7.92 -26.99
CA ALA A 259 13.31 7.41 -27.41
C ALA A 259 12.25 8.51 -27.42
N VAL A 260 12.18 9.31 -26.35
CA VAL A 260 11.17 10.35 -26.17
C VAL A 260 11.79 11.66 -25.72
N ARG A 261 11.23 12.77 -26.22
CA ARG A 261 11.52 14.14 -25.76
C ARG A 261 10.21 14.80 -25.37
N ILE A 262 10.19 15.44 -24.21
CA ILE A 262 9.11 16.33 -23.82
C ILE A 262 9.56 17.78 -23.97
N ARG A 263 8.62 18.68 -24.27
CA ARG A 263 8.90 20.11 -24.47
C ARG A 263 8.74 20.93 -23.18
N GLY A 264 8.04 20.38 -22.20
CA GLY A 264 7.64 21.07 -20.97
C GLY A 264 6.68 20.21 -20.17
N TYR A 265 6.31 20.73 -19.00
CA TYR A 265 5.27 20.19 -18.13
C TYR A 265 4.47 21.36 -17.53
N LYS A 266 3.28 21.08 -17.01
CA LYS A 266 2.43 22.06 -16.35
C LYS A 266 1.86 21.46 -15.06
N LYS A 267 1.85 22.24 -13.99
CA LYS A 267 1.15 21.87 -12.74
C LYS A 267 -0.34 22.17 -12.88
N VAL A 268 -1.19 21.30 -12.36
CA VAL A 268 -2.63 21.57 -12.22
C VAL A 268 -2.80 22.60 -11.11
N THR A 269 -3.42 23.73 -11.43
CA THR A 269 -3.59 24.86 -10.51
C THR A 269 -5.03 25.37 -10.51
N PRO A 270 -5.55 25.84 -9.36
CA PRO A 270 -4.91 25.85 -8.05
C PRO A 270 -4.79 24.44 -7.47
N SER A 271 -3.85 24.26 -6.53
CA SER A 271 -3.71 22.99 -5.81
C SER A 271 -5.02 22.57 -5.14
N GLY A 272 -5.31 21.27 -5.11
CA GLY A 272 -6.53 20.75 -4.48
C GLY A 272 -7.81 20.95 -5.31
N ASN A 273 -7.72 21.43 -6.55
CA ASN A 273 -8.87 21.61 -7.42
C ASN A 273 -9.13 20.36 -8.28
N GLU A 274 -10.03 19.49 -7.83
CA GLU A 274 -10.41 18.26 -8.56
C GLU A 274 -11.08 18.54 -9.93
N ALA A 275 -11.75 19.69 -10.10
CA ALA A 275 -12.33 20.05 -11.40
C ALA A 275 -11.24 20.37 -12.43
N ALA A 276 -10.22 21.15 -12.03
CA ALA A 276 -9.05 21.42 -12.87
C ALA A 276 -8.23 20.13 -13.13
N LEU A 277 -8.16 19.22 -12.15
CA LEU A 277 -7.55 17.91 -12.34
C LEU A 277 -8.32 17.07 -13.36
N MET A 278 -9.64 17.09 -13.31
CA MET A 278 -10.51 16.36 -14.23
C MET A 278 -10.34 16.88 -15.66
N GLU A 279 -10.28 18.19 -15.84
CA GLU A 279 -9.96 18.83 -17.12
C GLU A 279 -8.59 18.42 -17.67
N ALA A 280 -7.60 18.26 -16.80
CA ALA A 280 -6.26 17.81 -17.19
C ALA A 280 -6.25 16.32 -17.57
N VAL A 281 -6.87 15.46 -16.75
CA VAL A 281 -6.98 14.02 -17.02
C VAL A 281 -7.81 13.75 -18.27
N ALA A 282 -8.77 14.61 -18.60
CA ALA A 282 -9.53 14.51 -19.84
C ALA A 282 -8.69 14.72 -21.11
N GLN A 283 -7.51 15.33 -21.00
CA GLN A 283 -6.60 15.59 -22.12
C GLN A 283 -5.49 14.54 -22.24
N GLN A 284 -4.98 14.02 -21.12
CA GLN A 284 -3.97 12.96 -21.05
C GLN A 284 -3.82 12.46 -19.60
N PRO A 285 -3.20 11.29 -19.36
CA PRO A 285 -2.86 10.88 -18.00
C PRO A 285 -2.01 11.91 -17.23
N VAL A 286 -2.27 12.03 -15.93
CA VAL A 286 -1.67 13.05 -15.05
C VAL A 286 -0.93 12.39 -13.90
N ALA A 287 0.29 12.87 -13.60
CA ALA A 287 1.04 12.46 -12.43
C ALA A 287 0.45 13.11 -11.17
N ALA A 288 0.15 12.33 -10.15
CA ALA A 288 -0.38 12.79 -8.87
C ALA A 288 0.35 12.11 -7.70
N SER A 289 0.19 12.69 -6.51
CA SER A 289 0.65 12.08 -5.26
C SER A 289 -0.54 11.72 -4.40
N PHE A 290 -0.43 10.63 -3.65
CA PHE A 290 -1.47 10.09 -2.77
C PHE A 290 -0.88 9.68 -1.42
N ASP A 291 -1.74 9.60 -0.41
CA ASP A 291 -1.39 9.07 0.91
C ASP A 291 -1.72 7.57 0.98
N TYR A 292 -0.68 6.74 0.89
CA TYR A 292 -0.75 5.28 0.95
C TYR A 292 -0.70 4.72 2.39
N SER A 293 -0.74 5.58 3.42
CA SER A 293 -0.50 5.16 4.82
C SER A 293 -1.66 4.44 5.49
N ASP A 294 -2.80 4.22 4.82
CA ASP A 294 -3.89 3.47 5.42
C ASP A 294 -3.63 1.96 5.34
N PRO A 295 -3.64 1.21 6.46
CA PRO A 295 -3.56 -0.25 6.46
C PRO A 295 -4.62 -0.93 5.58
N CYS A 296 -5.81 -0.35 5.42
CA CYS A 296 -6.80 -0.89 4.48
C CYS A 296 -6.32 -0.81 3.03
N PHE A 297 -5.49 0.16 2.66
CA PHE A 297 -5.01 0.32 1.29
C PHE A 297 -4.08 -0.83 0.88
N GLN A 298 -3.23 -1.33 1.79
CA GLN A 298 -2.33 -2.48 1.56
C GLN A 298 -3.08 -3.73 1.04
N HIS A 299 -4.35 -3.87 1.42
CA HIS A 299 -5.20 -5.01 1.08
C HIS A 299 -6.37 -4.66 0.15
N TYR A 300 -6.41 -3.44 -0.40
CA TYR A 300 -7.46 -3.05 -1.35
C TYR A 300 -7.44 -3.94 -2.60
N ILE A 301 -8.59 -4.47 -3.01
CA ILE A 301 -8.68 -5.33 -4.21
C ILE A 301 -9.73 -4.86 -5.23
N ARG A 302 -10.82 -4.22 -4.79
CA ARG A 302 -11.86 -3.67 -5.67
C ARG A 302 -12.81 -2.72 -4.95
N GLY A 303 -13.46 -1.85 -5.71
CA GLY A 303 -14.47 -0.91 -5.23
C GLY A 303 -14.06 0.51 -5.55
N VAL A 304 -14.56 1.48 -4.78
CA VAL A 304 -14.02 2.85 -4.79
C VAL A 304 -13.45 3.06 -3.41
N TYR A 305 -12.13 3.16 -3.33
CA TYR A 305 -11.44 3.40 -2.08
C TYR A 305 -11.76 4.82 -1.58
N ASN A 306 -12.12 4.95 -0.31
CA ASN A 306 -12.54 6.23 0.29
C ASN A 306 -11.94 6.47 1.69
N ALA A 307 -10.87 5.75 2.04
CA ALA A 307 -10.23 5.72 3.35
C ALA A 307 -11.11 5.33 4.55
N GLY A 308 -12.37 4.96 4.33
CA GLY A 308 -13.23 4.40 5.36
C GLY A 308 -12.81 2.97 5.69
N CYS A 309 -12.14 2.78 6.83
CA CYS A 309 -11.52 1.52 7.19
C CYS A 309 -12.06 0.99 8.53
N SER A 310 -12.41 -0.31 8.57
CA SER A 310 -12.78 -1.01 9.81
C SER A 310 -11.57 -1.77 10.36
N ARG A 311 -11.13 -1.39 11.57
CA ARG A 311 -9.94 -1.95 12.23
C ARG A 311 -10.36 -2.54 13.57
N SER A 312 -10.21 -3.85 13.73
CA SER A 312 -10.60 -4.56 14.96
C SER A 312 -12.04 -4.25 15.41
N GLY A 313 -12.97 -4.17 14.45
CA GLY A 313 -14.38 -3.85 14.69
C GLY A 313 -14.70 -2.35 14.86
N VAL A 314 -13.70 -1.48 14.82
CA VAL A 314 -13.87 -0.02 14.88
C VAL A 314 -13.78 0.55 13.47
N TYR A 315 -14.92 1.00 12.94
CA TYR A 315 -14.96 1.73 11.68
C TYR A 315 -14.58 3.19 11.89
N THR A 316 -13.54 3.61 11.19
CA THR A 316 -13.15 5.01 11.09
C THR A 316 -13.58 5.53 9.74
N LYS A 317 -14.47 6.54 9.72
CA LYS A 317 -14.84 7.22 8.49
C LYS A 317 -13.60 7.95 7.95
N GLY A 318 -13.27 7.69 6.69
CA GLY A 318 -12.03 8.16 6.07
C GLY A 318 -11.90 9.68 6.11
N ALA A 319 -10.82 10.14 6.73
CA ALA A 319 -10.09 11.28 6.23
C ALA A 319 -8.78 10.70 5.68
N CYS A 320 -8.59 10.73 4.36
CA CYS A 320 -7.26 10.49 3.82
C CYS A 320 -6.32 11.48 4.50
N GLY A 321 -5.16 11.01 4.97
CA GLY A 321 -4.15 11.94 5.44
C GLY A 321 -3.67 12.83 4.29
N THR A 322 -2.92 13.85 4.64
CA THR A 322 -2.34 14.78 3.66
C THR A 322 -0.89 14.46 3.35
N THR A 323 -0.39 13.33 3.86
CA THR A 323 0.99 12.90 3.69
C THR A 323 1.14 12.34 2.28
N GLN A 324 1.69 13.15 1.39
CA GLN A 324 2.10 12.68 0.07
C GLN A 324 3.28 11.74 0.29
N ASN A 325 3.07 10.44 0.12
CA ASN A 325 4.12 9.45 0.33
C ASN A 325 4.19 8.39 -0.77
N HIS A 326 3.34 8.52 -1.78
CA HIS A 326 3.36 7.69 -2.97
C HIS A 326 2.95 8.50 -4.19
N ALA A 327 3.53 8.17 -5.35
CA ALA A 327 3.23 8.82 -6.63
C ALA A 327 2.51 7.82 -7.55
N LEU A 328 1.50 8.29 -8.26
CA LEU A 328 0.68 7.48 -9.16
C LEU A 328 0.27 8.25 -10.40
N ALA A 329 -0.12 7.54 -11.48
CA ALA A 329 -0.69 8.16 -12.67
C ALA A 329 -2.22 8.03 -12.63
N LEU A 330 -2.91 9.15 -12.78
CA LEU A 330 -4.34 9.20 -13.03
C LEU A 330 -4.58 8.97 -14.51
N VAL A 331 -5.14 7.82 -14.86
CA VAL A 331 -5.42 7.41 -16.25
C VAL A 331 -6.90 7.52 -16.59
N GLY A 332 -7.71 8.10 -15.72
CA GLY A 332 -9.11 8.28 -15.98
C GLY A 332 -9.91 8.69 -14.75
N TYR A 333 -11.20 8.83 -14.96
CA TYR A 333 -12.20 9.09 -13.94
C TYR A 333 -13.57 8.62 -14.42
N GLY A 334 -14.48 8.42 -13.49
CA GLY A 334 -15.84 8.04 -13.82
C GLY A 334 -16.81 8.26 -12.67
N THR A 335 -18.06 7.89 -12.92
CA THR A 335 -19.13 7.93 -11.94
C THR A 335 -19.88 6.60 -12.00
N LYS A 336 -20.07 5.97 -10.84
CA LYS A 336 -20.90 4.75 -10.71
C LYS A 336 -22.39 5.09 -10.92
N PRO A 337 -23.25 4.10 -11.22
CA PRO A 337 -24.69 4.31 -11.33
C PRO A 337 -25.34 4.93 -10.08
N ASP A 338 -24.76 4.72 -8.89
CA ASP A 338 -25.20 5.29 -7.62
C ASP A 338 -24.74 6.75 -7.40
N GLY A 339 -24.04 7.35 -8.37
CA GLY A 339 -23.51 8.72 -8.30
C GLY A 339 -22.13 8.84 -7.67
N THR A 340 -21.52 7.73 -7.20
CA THR A 340 -20.17 7.75 -6.61
C THR A 340 -19.13 8.07 -7.68
N LYS A 341 -18.44 9.19 -7.53
CA LYS A 341 -17.32 9.60 -8.40
C LYS A 341 -16.03 8.89 -8.00
N TYR A 342 -15.16 8.61 -8.97
CA TYR A 342 -13.89 7.97 -8.71
C TYR A 342 -12.83 8.37 -9.73
N TRP A 343 -11.57 8.27 -9.31
CA TRP A 343 -10.39 8.33 -10.16
C TRP A 343 -9.97 6.91 -10.56
N ILE A 344 -9.42 6.77 -11.76
CA ILE A 344 -8.77 5.52 -12.20
C ILE A 344 -7.27 5.73 -12.07
N GLU A 345 -6.70 5.07 -11.09
CA GLU A 345 -5.27 5.11 -10.80
C GLU A 345 -4.55 3.97 -11.54
N TYR A 346 -3.32 4.26 -11.93
CA TYR A 346 -2.45 3.33 -12.63
C TYR A 346 -1.00 3.64 -12.27
N VAL A 347 -0.43 2.84 -11.39
CA VAL A 347 0.99 2.44 -11.30
C VAL A 347 0.96 1.20 -10.39
N ALA A 348 1.67 0.13 -10.74
CA ALA A 348 1.84 -0.98 -9.80
C ALA A 348 3.02 -0.65 -8.87
N CYS A 349 2.72 -0.61 -7.57
CA CYS A 349 3.74 -0.73 -6.53
C CYS A 349 4.23 -2.16 -6.51
#